data_AF-L0ML80-F1
#
_entry.id   AF-L0ML80-F1
#
_cell.length_a   1.000
_cell.length_b   1.000
_cell.length_c   1.000
_cell.angle_alpha   90.00
_cell.angle_beta   90.00
_cell.angle_gamma   90.00
#
_symmetry.space_group_name_H-M   'P 1'
#
loop_
_entity.id
_entity.type
_entity.pdbx_description
1 polymer ?
#
loop_
_entity_poly.entity_id
_entity_poly.type
_entity_poly.pdbx_seq_one_letter_code
_entity_poly.pdbx_strand_id
1 'polypeptide(L)'
;MKKLSSLLLLCVAVIFSSNATAGRQGCEIKKSKIRTQMAYAKRYGNYNRLAGLERALARVEAACTDGYSGASYRLDGYSGASRLDGYSGASGRLDNIRGKEDKVKRRELELDRAIAGGDMEKVRNKAHKLNDAKQELAEARRW
;
A
#
# COMPACT_ATOMS: atom_id res chain seq x y z
N MET A 1 25.59 -64.56 -3.62
CA MET A 1 24.74 -63.44 -3.17
C MET A 1 25.46 -62.55 -2.14
N LYS A 2 26.46 -61.77 -2.56
CA LYS A 2 27.18 -60.83 -1.65
C LYS A 2 27.29 -59.40 -2.19
N LYS A 3 26.99 -59.16 -3.48
CA LYS A 3 27.07 -57.84 -4.11
C LYS A 3 25.77 -57.02 -4.03
N LEU A 4 24.65 -57.66 -3.67
CA LEU A 4 23.35 -56.98 -3.48
C LEU A 4 23.25 -56.23 -2.15
N SER A 5 24.08 -56.60 -1.15
CA SER A 5 24.08 -55.94 0.16
C SER A 5 24.86 -54.63 0.17
N SER A 6 25.80 -54.42 -0.76
CA SER A 6 26.58 -53.17 -0.84
C SER A 6 25.87 -52.05 -1.60
N LEU A 7 24.80 -52.35 -2.33
CA LEU A 7 24.00 -51.35 -3.05
C LEU A 7 22.86 -50.78 -2.19
N LEU A 8 22.42 -51.50 -1.16
CA LEU A 8 21.34 -51.06 -0.27
C LEU A 8 21.81 -50.00 0.76
N LEU A 9 23.12 -49.91 1.00
CA LEU A 9 23.72 -48.98 1.97
C LEU A 9 24.05 -47.59 1.39
N LEU A 10 23.92 -47.38 0.07
CA LEU A 10 24.22 -46.09 -0.57
C LEU A 10 22.97 -45.20 -0.76
N CYS A 11 21.76 -45.75 -0.66
CA CYS A 11 20.52 -45.01 -0.95
C CYS A 11 19.94 -44.24 0.25
N VAL A 12 20.39 -44.50 1.49
CA VAL A 12 19.77 -43.94 2.70
C VAL A 12 20.31 -42.55 3.08
N ALA A 13 21.38 -42.07 2.43
CA ALA A 13 22.10 -40.87 2.87
C ALA A 13 21.66 -39.53 2.24
N VAL A 14 20.57 -39.45 1.47
CA VAL A 14 20.26 -38.23 0.66
C VAL A 14 18.97 -37.49 1.03
N ILE A 15 18.15 -37.94 1.99
CA ILE A 15 16.77 -37.37 2.14
C ILE A 15 16.62 -36.31 3.25
N PHE A 16 17.68 -35.88 3.93
CA PHE A 16 17.56 -34.82 4.94
C PHE A 16 18.35 -33.56 4.56
N SER A 17 17.87 -32.84 3.55
CA SER A 17 18.31 -31.47 3.30
C SER A 17 17.12 -30.55 3.07
N SER A 18 17.06 -29.46 3.85
CA SER A 18 16.24 -28.24 3.66
C SER A 18 14.92 -28.14 4.42
N ASN A 19 14.97 -27.83 5.71
CA ASN A 19 13.86 -27.16 6.42
C ASN A 19 14.29 -25.79 6.92
N ALA A 20 14.13 -24.77 6.07
CA ALA A 20 14.20 -23.37 6.47
C ALA A 20 13.24 -22.52 5.61
N THR A 21 11.92 -22.68 5.79
CA THR A 21 10.90 -21.93 5.02
C THR A 21 9.88 -21.17 5.87
N ALA A 22 9.96 -21.23 7.21
CA ALA A 22 8.99 -20.57 8.09
C ALA A 22 8.91 -19.03 7.88
N GLY A 23 10.02 -18.36 7.54
CA GLY A 23 10.03 -16.92 7.27
C GLY A 23 9.48 -16.47 5.94
N ARG A 24 9.69 -17.28 4.90
CA ARG A 24 9.18 -17.00 3.55
C ARG A 24 7.66 -17.06 3.49
N GLN A 25 7.04 -18.01 4.20
CA GLN A 25 5.58 -18.14 4.19
C GLN A 25 4.87 -16.98 4.92
N GLY A 26 5.42 -16.53 6.06
CA GLY A 26 4.86 -15.39 6.80
C GLY A 26 4.89 -14.08 6.01
N CYS A 27 5.92 -13.92 5.18
CA CYS A 27 6.05 -12.77 4.30
C CYS A 27 4.90 -12.67 3.27
N GLU A 28 4.66 -13.75 2.54
CA GLU A 28 3.66 -13.76 1.47
C GLU A 28 2.24 -13.54 2.01
N ILE A 29 1.94 -14.08 3.20
CA ILE A 29 0.67 -13.81 3.89
C ILE A 29 0.53 -12.31 4.20
N LYS A 30 1.60 -11.67 4.69
CA LYS A 30 1.57 -10.23 5.02
C LYS A 30 1.41 -9.37 3.78
N LYS A 31 2.12 -9.68 2.69
CA LYS A 31 1.95 -9.01 1.38
C LYS A 31 0.51 -9.14 0.87
N SER A 32 -0.04 -10.35 0.88
CA SER A 32 -1.42 -10.62 0.43
C SER A 32 -2.45 -9.79 1.21
N LYS A 33 -2.35 -9.75 2.55
CA LYS A 33 -3.25 -8.94 3.39
C LYS A 33 -3.17 -7.44 3.06
N ILE A 34 -1.96 -6.91 2.85
CA ILE A 34 -1.77 -5.50 2.49
C ILE A 34 -2.40 -5.21 1.12
N ARG A 35 -2.16 -6.06 0.12
CA ARG A 35 -2.76 -5.93 -1.23
C ARG A 35 -4.28 -5.95 -1.20
N THR A 36 -4.90 -6.81 -0.39
CA THR A 36 -6.36 -6.82 -0.20
C THR A 36 -6.87 -5.49 0.35
N GLN A 37 -6.19 -4.93 1.35
CA GLN A 37 -6.57 -3.62 1.88
C GLN A 37 -6.35 -2.50 0.87
N MET A 38 -5.34 -2.60 0.00
CA MET A 38 -5.12 -1.63 -1.07
C MET A 38 -6.26 -1.67 -2.09
N ALA A 39 -6.70 -2.87 -2.49
CA ALA A 39 -7.85 -3.03 -3.39
C ALA A 39 -9.12 -2.41 -2.80
N TYR A 40 -9.38 -2.65 -1.50
CA TYR A 40 -10.47 -2.00 -0.78
C TYR A 40 -10.31 -0.46 -0.78
N ALA A 41 -9.14 0.04 -0.36
CA ALA A 41 -8.88 1.48 -0.31
C ALA A 41 -9.08 2.15 -1.68
N LYS A 42 -8.63 1.51 -2.76
CA LYS A 42 -8.82 1.96 -4.13
C LYS A 42 -10.29 1.98 -4.55
N ARG A 43 -11.05 0.92 -4.23
CA ARG A 43 -12.48 0.80 -4.56
C ARG A 43 -13.33 1.90 -3.91
N TYR A 44 -13.00 2.28 -2.68
CA TYR A 44 -13.76 3.27 -1.91
C TYR A 44 -13.13 4.67 -1.88
N GLY A 45 -12.10 4.93 -2.70
CA GLY A 45 -11.47 6.25 -2.81
C GLY A 45 -10.69 6.71 -1.57
N ASN A 46 -10.24 5.79 -0.72
CA ASN A 46 -9.48 6.09 0.49
C ASN A 46 -7.97 6.26 0.18
N TYR A 47 -7.62 7.31 -0.57
CA TYR A 47 -6.26 7.53 -1.08
C TYR A 47 -5.20 7.66 0.02
N ASN A 48 -5.50 8.31 1.15
CA ASN A 48 -4.58 8.42 2.29
C ASN A 48 -4.21 7.04 2.88
N ARG A 49 -5.20 6.14 2.95
CA ARG A 49 -4.99 4.76 3.41
C ARG A 49 -4.18 3.96 2.38
N LEU A 50 -4.49 4.14 1.08
CA LEU A 50 -3.75 3.50 0.00
C LEU A 50 -2.26 3.85 0.04
N ALA A 51 -1.91 5.14 0.17
CA ALA A 51 -0.53 5.59 0.28
C ALA A 51 0.21 5.05 1.53
N GLY A 52 -0.52 4.83 2.64
CA GLY A 52 0.04 4.16 3.83
C GLY A 52 0.30 2.67 3.60
N LEU A 53 -0.62 1.99 2.89
CA LEU A 53 -0.51 0.57 2.56
C LEU A 53 0.60 0.29 1.54
N GLU A 54 0.81 1.17 0.56
CA GLU A 54 1.93 1.08 -0.40
C GLU A 54 3.27 1.12 0.33
N ARG A 55 3.45 2.06 1.26
CA ARG A 55 4.65 2.14 2.12
C ARG A 55 4.82 0.91 3.01
N ALA A 56 3.71 0.36 3.52
CA ALA A 56 3.76 -0.88 4.31
C ALA A 56 4.18 -2.08 3.45
N LEU A 57 3.67 -2.18 2.21
CA LEU A 57 4.04 -3.24 1.28
C LEU A 57 5.53 -3.18 0.92
N ALA A 58 6.04 -1.99 0.59
CA ALA A 58 7.45 -1.78 0.26
C ALA A 58 8.39 -2.20 1.41
N ARG A 59 8.04 -1.87 2.66
CA ARG A 59 8.79 -2.31 3.84
C ARG A 59 8.76 -3.82 4.02
N VAL A 60 7.62 -4.46 3.79
CA VAL A 60 7.51 -5.93 3.84
C VAL A 60 8.32 -6.57 2.71
N GLU A 61 8.27 -6.03 1.50
CA GLU A 61 9.06 -6.53 0.37
C GLU A 61 10.56 -6.44 0.65
N ALA A 62 11.04 -5.31 1.17
CA ALA A 62 12.44 -5.13 1.57
C ALA A 62 12.87 -6.03 2.75
N ALA A 63 12.00 -6.21 3.75
CA ALA A 63 12.29 -7.05 4.92
C ALA A 63 12.14 -8.56 4.65
N CYS A 64 11.73 -8.98 3.46
CA CYS A 64 11.59 -10.39 3.11
C CYS A 64 12.66 -10.89 2.15
N THR A 65 13.50 -10.00 1.63
CA THR A 65 14.62 -10.35 0.74
C THR A 65 15.85 -10.86 1.50
N ASP A 66 15.93 -10.62 2.81
CA ASP A 66 17.06 -11.00 3.69
C ASP A 66 16.84 -12.34 4.44
N GLY A 67 15.77 -13.08 4.14
CA GLY A 67 15.46 -14.34 4.82
C GLY A 67 14.93 -14.17 6.25
N TYR A 68 14.62 -12.94 6.69
CA TYR A 68 14.20 -12.66 8.06
C TYR A 68 12.70 -12.94 8.28
N SER A 69 12.39 -14.09 8.87
CA SER A 69 11.08 -14.38 9.47
C SER A 69 10.85 -13.41 10.63
N GLY A 70 9.96 -12.44 10.47
CA GLY A 70 9.53 -11.57 11.58
C GLY A 70 8.79 -12.33 12.69
N ALA A 71 9.50 -13.12 13.49
CA ALA A 71 9.02 -13.75 14.72
C ALA A 71 9.46 -12.99 16.00
N SER A 72 10.25 -11.92 15.88
CA SER A 72 10.72 -11.13 17.03
C SER A 72 10.46 -9.63 16.93
N TYR A 73 9.25 -9.23 16.51
CA TYR A 73 8.70 -7.95 16.99
C TYR A 73 7.76 -8.26 18.14
N ARG A 74 8.32 -8.60 19.31
CA ARG A 74 7.58 -8.51 20.56
C ARG A 74 7.37 -7.02 20.84
N LEU A 75 6.10 -6.64 20.91
CA LEU A 75 5.58 -5.32 21.27
C LEU A 75 5.72 -5.06 22.78
N ASP A 76 6.92 -5.06 23.34
CA ASP A 76 7.14 -4.71 24.75
C ASP A 76 8.28 -3.68 24.82
N GLY A 77 8.02 -2.42 24.46
CA GLY A 77 9.07 -1.38 24.44
C GLY A 77 8.69 -0.05 23.81
N TYR A 78 7.64 0.59 24.33
CA TYR A 78 7.36 2.01 24.11
C TYR A 78 8.42 2.85 24.83
N SER A 79 9.60 3.03 24.22
CA SER A 79 10.58 4.08 24.56
C SER A 79 11.82 3.96 23.65
N GLY A 80 11.74 4.52 22.44
CA GLY A 80 12.91 4.52 21.56
C GLY A 80 12.63 4.89 20.11
N ALA A 81 11.78 5.88 19.88
CA ALA A 81 11.70 6.52 18.56
C ALA A 81 12.96 7.39 18.34
N SER A 82 14.09 6.73 18.10
CA SER A 82 15.24 7.36 17.47
C SER A 82 14.85 7.70 16.04
N ARG A 83 14.53 8.98 15.85
CA ARG A 83 14.33 9.64 14.56
C ARG A 83 15.57 9.47 13.69
N LEU A 84 15.57 8.51 12.77
CA LEU A 84 16.41 8.54 11.57
C LEU A 84 15.65 8.08 10.32
N ASP A 85 14.32 8.26 10.30
CA ASP A 85 13.52 8.12 9.08
C ASP A 85 13.36 9.52 8.45
N GLY A 86 14.47 10.04 7.95
CA GLY A 86 14.47 11.24 7.12
C GLY A 86 13.64 11.01 5.85
N TYR A 87 12.78 11.98 5.55
CA TYR A 87 12.22 12.26 4.22
C TYR A 87 11.08 11.37 3.69
N SER A 88 9.84 11.62 4.15
CA SER A 88 8.64 11.44 3.31
C SER A 88 7.42 12.28 3.71
N GLY A 89 7.60 13.44 4.36
CA GLY A 89 6.49 14.37 4.65
C GLY A 89 5.99 15.12 3.41
N ALA A 90 6.89 15.38 2.45
CA ALA A 90 6.57 16.09 1.22
C ALA A 90 5.68 15.26 0.26
N SER A 91 5.89 13.94 0.17
CA SER A 91 5.08 13.08 -0.71
C SER A 91 3.61 13.08 -0.32
N GLY A 92 3.28 12.94 0.97
CA GLY A 92 1.89 12.91 1.42
C GLY A 92 1.13 14.22 1.15
N ARG A 93 1.81 15.36 1.30
CA ARG A 93 1.23 16.66 0.95
C ARG A 93 1.00 16.78 -0.55
N LEU A 94 1.99 16.44 -1.37
CA LEU A 94 1.88 16.49 -2.83
C LEU A 94 0.80 15.55 -3.36
N ASP A 95 0.66 14.35 -2.78
CA ASP A 95 -0.40 13.40 -3.13
C ASP A 95 -1.79 13.92 -2.73
N ASN A 96 -1.92 14.60 -1.59
CA ASN A 96 -3.16 15.28 -1.19
C ASN A 96 -3.51 16.45 -2.13
N ILE A 97 -2.51 17.25 -2.52
CA ILE A 97 -2.69 18.33 -3.51
C ILE A 97 -3.12 17.75 -4.86
N ARG A 98 -2.45 16.71 -5.36
CA ARG A 98 -2.79 16.02 -6.62
C ARG A 98 -4.21 15.45 -6.59
N GLY A 99 -4.59 14.78 -5.51
CA GLY A 99 -5.95 14.24 -5.35
C GLY A 99 -7.03 15.34 -5.35
N LYS A 100 -6.72 16.51 -4.78
CA LYS A 100 -7.60 17.69 -4.79
C LYS A 100 -7.65 18.35 -6.18
N GLU A 101 -6.54 18.41 -6.91
CA GLU A 101 -6.51 18.85 -8.32
C GLU A 101 -7.39 17.97 -9.21
N ASP A 102 -7.28 16.64 -9.09
CA ASP A 102 -8.13 15.71 -9.82
C ASP A 102 -9.62 15.88 -9.45
N LYS A 103 -9.92 16.18 -8.18
CA LYS A 103 -11.30 16.47 -7.74
C LYS A 103 -11.82 17.74 -8.41
N VAL A 104 -11.02 18.81 -8.50
CA VAL A 104 -11.39 20.04 -9.22
C VAL A 104 -11.65 19.74 -10.69
N LYS A 105 -10.73 19.06 -11.37
CA LYS A 105 -10.86 18.72 -12.80
C LYS A 105 -12.12 17.90 -13.11
N ARG A 106 -12.46 16.93 -12.25
CA ARG A 106 -13.73 16.17 -12.39
C ARG A 106 -14.96 17.06 -12.22
N ARG A 107 -14.94 18.00 -11.27
CA ARG A 107 -16.07 18.91 -11.01
C ARG A 107 -16.26 19.95 -12.11
N GLU A 108 -15.19 20.40 -12.75
CA GLU A 108 -15.25 21.25 -13.95
C GLU A 108 -15.96 20.53 -15.09
N LEU A 109 -15.57 19.29 -15.37
CA LEU A 109 -16.24 18.47 -16.39
C LEU A 109 -17.72 18.21 -16.09
N GLU A 110 -18.08 18.00 -14.82
CA GLU A 110 -19.49 17.85 -14.41
C GLU A 110 -20.29 19.15 -14.61
N LEU A 111 -19.68 20.30 -14.37
CA LEU A 111 -20.30 21.61 -14.58
C LEU A 111 -20.50 21.87 -16.08
N ASP A 112 -19.50 21.61 -16.91
CA ASP A 112 -19.60 21.78 -18.36
C ASP A 112 -20.71 20.91 -18.96
N ARG A 113 -20.82 19.65 -18.52
CA ARG A 113 -21.92 18.77 -18.92
C ARG A 113 -23.28 19.30 -18.47
N ALA A 114 -23.37 19.92 -17.30
CA ALA A 114 -24.61 20.51 -16.80
C ALA A 114 -25.00 21.76 -17.61
N ILE A 115 -24.01 22.59 -17.98
CA ILE A 115 -24.21 23.77 -18.85
C ILE A 115 -24.70 23.33 -20.22
N ALA A 116 -24.07 22.32 -20.82
CA ALA A 116 -24.49 21.75 -22.11
C ALA A 116 -25.90 21.14 -22.06
N GLY A 117 -26.32 20.63 -20.90
CA GLY A 117 -27.66 20.11 -20.67
C GLY A 117 -28.74 21.18 -20.38
N GLY A 118 -28.36 22.45 -20.17
CA GLY A 118 -29.29 23.57 -19.96
C GLY A 118 -30.05 23.60 -18.62
N ASP A 119 -29.77 22.68 -17.70
CA ASP A 119 -30.43 22.59 -16.40
C ASP A 119 -29.77 23.54 -15.39
N MET A 120 -30.35 24.75 -15.26
CA MET A 120 -29.79 25.83 -14.44
C MET A 120 -29.70 25.48 -12.95
N GLU A 121 -30.58 24.62 -12.43
CA GLU A 121 -30.50 24.16 -11.06
C GLU A 121 -29.28 23.24 -10.86
N LYS A 122 -29.08 22.28 -11.79
CA LYS A 122 -27.88 21.45 -11.78
C LYS A 122 -26.61 22.27 -11.97
N VAL A 123 -26.61 23.26 -12.86
CA VAL A 123 -25.46 24.17 -13.06
C VAL A 123 -25.08 24.84 -11.75
N ARG A 124 -26.04 25.45 -11.04
CA ARG A 124 -25.78 26.10 -9.73
C ARG A 124 -25.23 25.12 -8.71
N ASN A 125 -25.82 23.92 -8.60
CA ASN A 125 -25.36 22.89 -7.65
C ASN A 125 -23.96 22.36 -7.97
N LYS A 126 -23.63 22.21 -9.26
CA LYS A 126 -22.29 21.79 -9.70
C LYS A 126 -21.27 22.91 -9.52
N ALA A 127 -21.64 24.16 -9.77
CA ALA A 127 -20.79 25.33 -9.56
C ALA A 127 -20.40 25.50 -8.09
N HIS A 128 -21.35 25.36 -7.16
CA HIS A 128 -21.06 25.36 -5.72
C HIS A 128 -20.04 24.27 -5.35
N LYS A 129 -20.31 23.03 -5.78
CA LYS A 129 -19.45 21.87 -5.54
C LYS A 129 -18.05 21.99 -6.16
N LEU A 130 -17.91 22.73 -7.24
CA LEU A 130 -16.63 23.05 -7.85
C LEU A 130 -15.88 24.10 -7.02
N ASN A 131 -16.57 25.14 -6.57
CA ASN A 131 -15.99 26.18 -5.73
C ASN A 131 -15.45 25.60 -4.41
N ASP A 132 -16.21 24.74 -3.74
CA ASP A 132 -15.76 24.06 -2.51
C ASP A 132 -14.48 23.25 -2.75
N ALA A 133 -14.42 22.51 -3.86
CA ALA A 133 -13.23 21.73 -4.22
C ALA A 133 -12.01 22.62 -4.54
N LYS A 134 -12.22 23.79 -5.14
CA LYS A 134 -11.16 24.79 -5.40
C LYS A 134 -10.65 25.40 -4.10
N GLN A 135 -11.52 25.73 -3.15
CA GLN A 135 -11.12 26.21 -1.83
C GLN A 135 -10.31 25.17 -1.06
N GLU A 136 -10.81 23.92 -1.03
CA GLU A 136 -10.11 22.78 -0.44
C GLU A 136 -8.71 22.57 -1.02
N LEU A 137 -8.54 22.76 -2.33
CA LEU A 137 -7.24 22.70 -3.01
C LEU A 137 -6.34 23.88 -2.62
N ALA A 138 -6.89 25.09 -2.60
CA ALA A 138 -6.16 26.30 -2.21
C ALA A 138 -5.67 26.23 -0.76
N GLU A 139 -6.46 25.68 0.15
CA GLU A 139 -6.04 25.38 1.52
C GLU A 139 -4.92 24.36 1.55
N ALA A 140 -5.05 23.23 0.83
CA ALA A 140 -4.01 22.20 0.80
C ALA A 140 -2.68 22.68 0.22
N ARG A 141 -2.70 23.65 -0.70
CA ARG A 141 -1.49 24.28 -1.26
C ARG A 141 -0.83 25.30 -0.32
N ARG A 142 -1.53 25.75 0.72
CA ARG A 142 -1.01 26.72 1.70
C ARG A 142 -0.22 26.08 2.83
N TRP A 143 -0.40 24.78 3.04
CA TRP A 143 0.31 23.98 4.05
C TRP A 143 1.53 23.29 3.45
#